data_AF-A0A0F2L6I1-F1
#
_entry.id   AF-A0A0F2L6I1-F1
#
_cell.length_a   1.000
_cell.length_b   1.000
_cell.length_c   1.000
_cell.angle_alpha   90.00
_cell.angle_beta   90.00
_cell.angle_gamma   90.00
#
_symmetry.space_group_name_H-M   'P 1'
#
loop_
_entity.id
_entity.type
_entity.pdbx_description
1 polymer ?
#
loop_
_entity_poly.entity_id
_entity_poly.type
_entity_poly.pdbx_seq_one_letter_code
_entity_poly.pdbx_strand_id
1 'polypeptide(L)'
;NYLPLYLYMWRVSSLLFLAWVITYIAYIVKPSIVLDSAGVIYGIMYIITHYIYLFTIGAPIYIYPLTYELITIGKPLFYLDWGQIIALITIWRIYTIRKLTRG
;
A
#
# COMPACT_ATOMS: atom_id res chain seq x y z
N ASN A 1 0.01 -14.28 25.80
CA ASN A 1 0.45 -12.98 25.24
C ASN A 1 0.62 -13.09 23.74
N TYR A 2 -0.45 -12.82 22.98
CA TYR A 2 -0.38 -12.71 21.52
C TYR A 2 -0.16 -11.24 21.15
N LEU A 3 0.76 -10.97 20.22
CA LEU A 3 0.95 -9.63 19.65
C LEU A 3 -0.38 -9.18 19.03
N PRO A 4 -0.90 -7.98 19.35
CA PRO A 4 -2.10 -7.45 18.71
C PRO A 4 -2.00 -7.47 17.18
N LEU A 5 -3.07 -7.87 16.51
CA LEU A 5 -3.13 -8.05 15.05
C LEU A 5 -2.63 -6.79 14.30
N TYR A 6 -3.01 -5.61 14.76
CA TYR A 6 -2.62 -4.35 14.13
C TYR A 6 -1.09 -4.16 14.11
N LEU A 7 -0.36 -4.60 15.15
CA LEU A 7 1.11 -4.51 15.17
C LEU A 7 1.76 -5.48 14.19
N TYR A 8 1.17 -6.68 14.01
CA TYR A 8 1.63 -7.62 13.00
C TYR A 8 1.41 -7.05 11.60
N MET A 9 0.20 -6.54 11.34
CA MET A 9 -0.16 -5.97 10.04
C MET A 9 0.65 -4.73 9.71
N TRP A 10 0.93 -3.87 10.69
CA TRP A 10 1.81 -2.70 10.52
C TRP A 10 3.24 -3.09 10.11
N ARG A 11 3.81 -4.14 10.72
CA ARG A 11 5.14 -4.64 10.34
C ARG A 11 5.15 -5.18 8.92
N VAL A 12 4.18 -6.04 8.59
CA VAL A 12 4.06 -6.63 7.26
C VAL A 12 3.83 -5.55 6.21
N SER A 13 2.93 -4.60 6.46
CA SER A 13 2.66 -3.48 5.54
C SER A 13 3.89 -2.61 5.35
N SER A 14 4.68 -2.35 6.40
CA SER A 14 5.91 -1.56 6.29
C SER A 14 6.97 -2.23 5.41
N LEU A 15 7.13 -3.55 5.55
CA LEU A 15 8.04 -4.33 4.71
C LEU A 15 7.57 -4.41 3.25
N LEU A 16 6.27 -4.60 3.03
CA LEU A 16 5.68 -4.61 1.69
C LEU A 16 5.77 -3.24 1.01
N PHE A 17 5.59 -2.16 1.77
CA PHE A 17 5.79 -0.79 1.28
C PHE A 17 7.23 -0.60 0.79
N LEU A 18 8.21 -1.01 1.60
CA LEU A 18 9.62 -0.92 1.24
C LEU A 18 9.94 -1.77 -0.01
N ALA A 19 9.44 -3.00 -0.07
CA ALA A 19 9.62 -3.88 -1.22
C ALA A 19 8.99 -3.29 -2.49
N TRP A 20 7.81 -2.68 -2.37
CA TRP A 20 7.14 -1.98 -3.46
C TRP A 20 7.97 -0.77 -3.94
N VAL A 21 8.49 0.05 -3.03
CA VAL A 21 9.35 1.21 -3.37
C VAL A 21 10.62 0.75 -4.09
N ILE A 22 11.30 -0.29 -3.59
CA ILE A 22 12.50 -0.85 -4.23
C ILE A 22 12.18 -1.34 -5.65
N THR A 23 11.07 -2.07 -5.80
CA THR A 23 10.63 -2.57 -7.11
C THR A 23 10.28 -1.43 -8.06
N TYR A 24 9.64 -0.38 -7.55
CA TYR A 24 9.29 0.82 -8.31
C TYR A 24 10.55 1.56 -8.82
N ILE A 25 11.55 1.75 -7.96
CA ILE A 25 12.84 2.37 -8.33
C ILE A 25 13.58 1.50 -9.36
N ALA A 26 13.67 0.19 -9.13
CA ALA A 26 14.31 -0.74 -10.05
C ALA A 26 13.65 -0.70 -11.45
N TYR A 27 12.32 -0.60 -11.48
CA TYR A 27 11.56 -0.47 -12.73
C TYR A 27 11.90 0.81 -13.50
N ILE A 28 12.06 1.95 -12.82
CA ILE A 28 12.46 3.21 -13.45
C ILE A 28 13.84 3.09 -14.12
N VAL A 29 14.78 2.39 -13.47
CA VAL A 29 16.14 2.21 -14.00
C VAL A 29 16.15 1.24 -15.19
N LYS A 30 15.47 0.10 -15.06
CA LYS A 30 15.41 -0.91 -16.12
C LYS A 30 14.02 -1.56 -16.16
N PRO A 31 13.11 -1.05 -17.02
CA PRO A 31 11.76 -1.60 -17.14
C PRO A 31 11.81 -3.08 -17.52
N SER A 32 11.04 -3.90 -16.80
CA SER A 32 10.86 -5.32 -17.14
C SER A 32 9.51 -5.83 -16.65
N ILE A 33 8.95 -6.80 -17.37
CA ILE A 33 7.65 -7.39 -17.03
C ILE A 33 7.65 -8.08 -15.67
N VAL A 34 8.81 -8.59 -15.24
CA VAL A 34 9.00 -9.22 -13.93
C VAL A 34 8.87 -8.18 -12.82
N LEU A 35 9.52 -7.02 -12.98
CA LEU A 35 9.41 -5.92 -12.01
C LEU A 35 8.00 -5.32 -11.98
N ASP A 36 7.33 -5.24 -13.13
CA ASP A 36 5.93 -4.83 -13.20
C ASP A 36 5.01 -5.80 -12.44
N SER A 37 5.16 -7.11 -12.66
CA SER A 37 4.37 -8.13 -11.99
C SER A 37 4.64 -8.16 -10.49
N ALA A 38 5.90 -8.09 -10.07
CA ALA A 38 6.29 -8.00 -8.66
C ALA A 38 5.73 -6.73 -8.01
N GLY A 39 5.80 -5.58 -8.68
CA GLY A 39 5.26 -4.31 -8.20
C GLY A 39 3.75 -4.38 -7.98
N VAL A 40 3.01 -5.05 -8.87
CA VAL A 40 1.57 -5.30 -8.71
C VAL A 40 1.30 -6.19 -7.49
N ILE A 41 2.03 -7.30 -7.34
CA ILE A 41 1.84 -8.24 -6.23
C ILE A 41 2.11 -7.54 -4.89
N TYR A 42 3.26 -6.85 -4.76
CA TYR A 42 3.59 -6.11 -3.53
C TYR A 42 2.60 -4.99 -3.26
N GLY A 43 2.12 -4.30 -4.30
CA GLY A 43 1.12 -3.24 -4.18
C GLY A 43 -0.20 -3.76 -3.62
N ILE A 44 -0.73 -4.86 -4.18
CA ILE A 44 -1.98 -5.49 -3.70
C ILE A 44 -1.84 -5.95 -2.25
N MET A 45 -0.76 -6.66 -1.93
CA MET A 45 -0.53 -7.15 -0.57
C MET A 45 -0.35 -6.01 0.44
N TYR A 46 0.34 -4.93 0.04
CA TYR A 46 0.47 -3.73 0.85
C TYR A 46 -0.90 -3.11 1.15
N ILE A 47 -1.73 -2.90 0.12
CA ILE A 47 -3.06 -2.30 0.27
C ILE A 47 -3.90 -3.09 1.28
N ILE A 48 -3.95 -4.41 1.12
CA ILE A 48 -4.72 -5.30 2.02
C ILE A 48 -4.21 -5.17 3.46
N THR A 49 -2.92 -5.34 3.67
CA THR A 49 -2.33 -5.32 5.02
C THR A 49 -2.40 -3.95 5.67
N HIS A 50 -2.26 -2.87 4.89
CA HIS A 50 -2.39 -1.48 5.35
C HIS A 50 -3.80 -1.19 5.86
N TYR A 51 -4.85 -1.58 5.12
CA TYR A 51 -6.22 -1.35 5.56
C TYR A 51 -6.63 -2.26 6.71
N ILE A 52 -6.16 -3.52 6.76
CA ILE A 52 -6.37 -4.35 7.96
C ILE A 52 -5.71 -3.68 9.17
N TYR A 53 -4.49 -3.15 9.04
CA TYR A 53 -3.84 -2.39 10.10
C TYR A 53 -4.69 -1.20 10.55
N LEU A 54 -5.11 -0.34 9.63
CA LEU A 54 -5.93 0.83 9.94
C LEU A 54 -7.23 0.44 10.67
N PHE A 55 -7.98 -0.52 10.15
CA PHE A 55 -9.26 -0.92 10.75
C PHE A 55 -9.13 -1.70 12.08
N THR A 56 -7.92 -2.16 12.43
CA THR A 56 -7.68 -2.94 13.67
C THR A 56 -6.91 -2.16 14.74
N ILE A 57 -6.53 -0.90 14.48
CA ILE A 57 -5.76 -0.07 15.44
C ILE A 57 -6.58 0.35 16.67
N GLY A 58 -7.91 0.23 16.62
CA GLY A 58 -8.80 0.53 17.75
C GLY A 58 -9.09 2.02 17.97
N ALA A 59 -8.75 2.88 17.01
CA ALA A 59 -9.11 4.29 17.02
C ALA A 59 -10.10 4.61 15.87
N PRO A 60 -10.99 5.60 16.03
CA PRO A 60 -11.87 6.05 14.94
C PRO A 60 -11.06 6.64 13.78
N ILE A 61 -11.43 6.27 12.55
CA ILE A 61 -10.74 6.69 11.33
C ILE A 61 -11.78 7.21 10.33
N TYR A 62 -11.53 8.39 9.78
CA TYR A 62 -12.26 8.93 8.63
C TYR A 62 -11.37 8.88 7.39
N ILE A 63 -11.83 8.18 6.35
CA ILE A 63 -11.08 8.00 5.10
C ILE A 63 -11.66 8.98 4.06
N TYR A 64 -10.79 9.83 3.52
CA TYR A 64 -11.08 10.77 2.43
C TYR A 64 -10.29 10.35 1.18
N PRO A 65 -10.56 10.95 0.00
CA PRO A 65 -9.71 10.76 -1.16
C PRO A 65 -8.25 11.17 -0.88
N LEU A 66 -7.34 10.22 -1.01
CA LEU A 66 -5.88 10.31 -0.82
C LEU A 66 -5.39 10.64 0.60
N THR A 67 -6.28 10.77 1.57
CA THR A 67 -5.93 11.15 2.95
C THR A 67 -6.84 10.48 3.95
N TYR A 68 -6.38 10.28 5.19
CA TYR A 68 -7.24 9.85 6.28
C TYR A 68 -6.93 10.61 7.57
N GLU A 69 -7.94 10.68 8.43
CA GLU A 69 -7.86 11.32 9.73
C GLU A 69 -8.03 10.26 10.83
N LEU A 70 -7.05 10.19 11.74
CA LEU A 70 -7.07 9.33 12.92
C LEU A 70 -7.46 10.17 14.14
N ILE A 71 -8.59 9.85 14.76
CA ILE A 71 -9.06 10.56 15.94
C ILE A 71 -8.28 10.07 17.17
N THR A 72 -7.46 10.94 17.73
CA THR A 72 -6.72 10.68 18.98
C THR A 72 -7.31 11.48 20.14
N ILE A 73 -6.90 11.14 21.37
CA ILE A 73 -7.40 11.77 22.61
C ILE A 73 -7.11 13.28 22.66
N GLY A 74 -6.09 13.77 21.94
CA GLY A 74 -5.70 15.18 21.94
C GLY A 74 -6.20 15.96 20.73
N LYS A 75 -5.63 15.66 19.55
CA LYS A 75 -6.00 16.30 18.28
C LYS A 75 -6.06 15.24 17.19
N PRO A 76 -6.95 15.38 16.21
CA PRO A 76 -6.93 14.49 15.06
C PRO A 76 -5.60 14.54 14.34
N LEU A 77 -5.10 13.39 13.93
CA LEU A 77 -3.87 13.26 13.16
C LEU A 77 -4.23 13.03 11.70
N PHE A 78 -3.73 13.91 10.83
CA PHE A 78 -3.99 13.87 9.40
C PHE A 78 -2.83 13.19 8.67
N TYR A 79 -3.14 12.22 7.83
CA TYR A 79 -2.16 11.41 7.11
C TYR A 79 -2.49 11.30 5.62
N LEU A 80 -1.45 11.12 4.81
CA LEU A 80 -1.61 10.67 3.42
C LEU A 80 -2.00 9.19 3.43
N ASP A 81 -3.02 8.85 2.63
CA ASP A 81 -3.46 7.48 2.43
C ASP A 81 -2.61 6.82 1.35
N TRP A 82 -1.46 6.28 1.78
CA TRP A 82 -0.57 5.51 0.91
C TRP A 82 -1.22 4.26 0.34
N GLY A 83 -2.25 3.70 1.00
CA GLY A 83 -3.08 2.62 0.46
C GLY A 83 -3.75 3.04 -0.84
N GLN A 84 -4.41 4.20 -0.87
CA GLN A 84 -5.04 4.74 -2.08
C GLN A 84 -4.02 5.10 -3.16
N ILE A 85 -2.91 5.73 -2.79
CA ILE A 85 -1.85 6.12 -3.74
C ILE A 85 -1.30 4.86 -4.45
N ILE A 86 -0.95 3.83 -3.67
CA ILE A 86 -0.42 2.58 -4.22
C ILE A 86 -1.49 1.81 -5.00
N ALA A 87 -2.77 1.90 -4.63
CA ALA A 87 -3.87 1.33 -5.42
C ALA A 87 -3.92 1.94 -6.82
N LEU A 88 -3.87 3.27 -6.95
CA LEU A 88 -3.88 3.95 -8.25
C LEU A 88 -2.69 3.53 -9.13
N ILE A 89 -1.49 3.49 -8.56
CA ILE A 89 -0.29 3.09 -9.29
C ILE A 89 -0.33 1.61 -9.69
N THR A 90 -0.82 0.75 -8.80
CA THR A 90 -1.01 -0.69 -9.07
C THR A 90 -1.99 -0.91 -10.22
N ILE A 91 -3.13 -0.19 -10.22
CA ILE A 91 -4.12 -0.24 -11.30
C ILE A 91 -3.48 0.19 -12.63
N TRP A 92 -2.76 1.31 -12.64
CA TRP A 92 -2.05 1.78 -13.83
C TRP A 92 -1.02 0.76 -14.36
N ARG A 93 -0.26 0.11 -13.46
CA ARG A 93 0.68 -0.96 -13.84
C ARG A 93 -0.03 -2.15 -14.46
N ILE A 94 -1.16 -2.59 -13.91
CA ILE A 94 -1.97 -3.68 -14.49
C ILE A 94 -2.38 -3.36 -15.93
N TYR A 95 -2.85 -2.14 -16.19
CA TYR A 95 -3.20 -1.71 -17.55
C TYR A 95 -1.99 -1.71 -18.49
N THR A 96 -0.84 -1.23 -18.02
CA THR A 96 0.40 -1.18 -18.80
C THR A 96 0.88 -2.57 -19.20
N ILE A 97 0.90 -3.53 -18.26
CA ILE A 97 1.26 -4.93 -18.53
C ILE A 97 0.32 -5.54 -19.57
N ARG A 98 -1.00 -5.35 -19.42
CA ARG A 98 -2.00 -5.89 -20.35
C ARG A 98 -1.85 -5.33 -21.77
N LYS A 99 -1.42 -4.08 -21.91
CA LYS A 99 -1.13 -3.48 -23.22
C LYS A 99 0.09 -4.13 -23.86
N LEU A 100 1.13 -4.42 -23.09
CA LEU A 100 2.38 -5.01 -23.57
C LEU A 100 2.23 -6.48 -23.98
N THR A 101 1.35 -7.24 -23.34
CA THR A 101 1.16 -8.68 -23.63
C THR A 101 0.16 -8.97 -24.75
N ARG A 102 -0.57 -7.96 -25.23
CA ARG A 102 -1.56 -8.09 -26.33
C ARG A 102 -1.04 -7.60 -27.69
N GLY A 103 0.19 -7.09 -27.75
CA GLY A 103 0.90 -6.77 -29.00
C GLY A 103 1.81 -7.91 -29.42
#